data_AF-A0A832L5X0-F1
#
_entry.id   AF-A0A832L5X0-F1
#
_cell.length_a   1.000
_cell.length_b   1.000
_cell.length_c   1.000
_cell.angle_alpha   90.00
_cell.angle_beta   90.00
_cell.angle_gamma   90.00
#
_symmetry.space_group_name_H-M   'P 1'
#
loop_
_entity.id
_entity.type
_entity.pdbx_description
1 polymer ?
#
loop_
_entity_poly.entity_id
_entity_poly.type
_entity_poly.pdbx_seq_one_letter_code
_entity_poly.pdbx_strand_id
1 'polypeptide(L)'
;MYEAYTRQSLPSKKYRELLGSALCVFNSNNSFMIENIIRIDSANDWYELIDKVSGKLRDKISTTISINSGNTDIEDLFMEIVEMRNRIIHSFQITSPSGEQVLATKTSKKDGNIQFEITETYLMEFIKKNEELSTLLHSYRGFDAKLENPKSPSHF
;
A
#
# COMPACT_ATOMS: atom_id res chain seq x y z
N MET A 1 -3.04 -13.53 25.72
CA MET A 1 -4.51 -13.71 25.58
C MET A 1 -4.71 -14.72 24.46
N TYR A 2 -5.41 -15.83 24.73
CA TYR A 2 -5.77 -16.79 23.70
C TYR A 2 -7.18 -16.48 23.23
N GLU A 3 -7.34 -16.38 21.93
CA GLU A 3 -8.67 -16.26 21.31
C GLU A 3 -9.24 -17.66 21.11
N ALA A 4 -10.56 -17.84 21.17
CA ALA A 4 -11.17 -19.18 21.07
C ALA A 4 -10.84 -19.92 19.76
N TYR A 5 -10.46 -19.17 18.72
CA TYR A 5 -10.12 -19.70 17.39
C TYR A 5 -8.62 -20.01 17.20
N THR A 6 -7.75 -19.73 18.17
CA THR A 6 -6.31 -20.02 18.05
C THR A 6 -5.61 -20.22 19.38
N ARG A 7 -4.63 -21.13 19.39
CA ARG A 7 -3.74 -21.36 20.54
C ARG A 7 -2.45 -20.55 20.46
N GLN A 8 -2.19 -19.85 19.36
CA GLN A 8 -1.10 -18.90 19.27
C GLN A 8 -1.44 -17.69 20.13
N SER A 9 -0.47 -17.19 20.90
CA SER A 9 -0.64 -15.89 21.56
C SER A 9 -0.86 -14.84 20.48
N LEU A 10 -1.81 -13.92 20.65
CA LEU A 10 -2.08 -12.88 19.67
C LEU A 10 -1.87 -11.49 20.27
N PRO A 11 -1.56 -10.47 19.43
CA PRO A 11 -1.66 -9.07 19.82
C PRO A 11 -3.06 -8.70 20.30
N SER A 12 -3.16 -7.54 20.95
CA SER A 12 -4.43 -7.00 21.41
C SER A 12 -5.45 -6.92 20.25
N LYS A 13 -6.74 -6.97 20.59
CA LYS A 13 -7.82 -6.88 19.60
C LYS A 13 -7.70 -5.61 18.76
N LYS A 14 -7.50 -4.46 19.43
CA LYS A 14 -7.30 -3.16 18.78
C LYS A 14 -6.11 -3.16 17.82
N TYR A 15 -4.97 -3.71 18.22
CA TYR A 15 -3.80 -3.79 17.36
C TYR A 15 -4.09 -4.62 16.09
N ARG A 16 -4.77 -5.76 16.25
CA ARG A 16 -5.15 -6.62 15.12
C ARG A 16 -6.18 -5.98 14.20
N GLU A 17 -7.16 -5.26 14.75
CA GLU A 17 -8.12 -4.47 13.97
C GLU A 17 -7.38 -3.43 13.12
N LEU A 18 -6.44 -2.71 13.72
CA LEU A 18 -5.64 -1.71 13.00
C LEU A 18 -4.76 -2.33 11.92
N LEU A 19 -4.13 -3.48 12.20
CA LEU A 19 -3.36 -4.24 11.22
C LEU A 19 -4.23 -4.71 10.05
N GLY A 20 -5.45 -5.17 10.34
CA GLY A 20 -6.42 -5.55 9.31
C GLY A 20 -6.80 -4.36 8.42
N SER A 21 -7.13 -3.21 9.04
CA SER A 21 -7.43 -1.97 8.32
C SER A 21 -6.27 -1.53 7.43
N ALA A 22 -5.03 -1.59 7.92
CA ALA A 22 -3.83 -1.28 7.15
C ALA A 22 -3.75 -2.14 5.87
N LEU A 23 -3.97 -3.45 5.97
CA LEU A 23 -3.96 -4.34 4.80
C LEU A 23 -5.10 -4.03 3.83
N CYS A 24 -6.31 -3.75 4.34
CA CYS A 24 -7.46 -3.40 3.50
C CYS A 24 -7.24 -2.12 2.68
N VAL A 25 -6.75 -1.03 3.31
CA VAL A 25 -6.53 0.24 2.60
C VAL A 25 -5.43 0.12 1.54
N PHE A 26 -4.36 -0.64 1.84
CA PHE A 26 -3.32 -0.91 0.86
C PHE A 26 -3.84 -1.69 -0.35
N ASN A 27 -4.62 -2.74 -0.12
CA ASN A 27 -5.18 -3.55 -1.21
C ASN A 27 -6.10 -2.71 -2.11
N SER A 28 -6.92 -1.85 -1.52
CA SER A 28 -7.77 -0.90 -2.26
C SER A 28 -6.94 0.02 -3.13
N ASN A 29 -5.89 0.64 -2.58
CA ASN A 29 -5.02 1.53 -3.34
C ASN A 29 -4.19 0.83 -4.41
N ASN A 30 -3.73 -0.39 -4.15
CA ASN A 30 -3.00 -1.16 -5.14
C ASN A 30 -3.90 -1.47 -6.35
N SER A 31 -5.16 -1.84 -6.13
CA SER A 31 -6.14 -1.99 -7.22
C SER A 31 -6.36 -0.66 -7.95
N PHE A 32 -6.58 0.42 -7.22
CA PHE A 32 -6.87 1.72 -7.83
C PHE A 32 -5.67 2.29 -8.63
N MET A 33 -4.44 2.01 -8.20
CA MET A 33 -3.23 2.29 -8.97
C MET A 33 -3.22 1.52 -10.29
N ILE A 34 -3.52 0.22 -10.27
CA ILE A 34 -3.59 -0.63 -11.47
C ILE A 34 -4.66 -0.12 -12.43
N GLU A 35 -5.84 0.26 -11.92
CA GLU A 35 -6.91 0.85 -12.74
C GLU A 35 -6.45 2.12 -13.46
N ASN A 36 -5.71 3.00 -12.77
CA ASN A 36 -5.16 4.21 -13.40
C ASN A 36 -4.12 3.89 -14.49
N ILE A 37 -3.25 2.89 -14.28
CA ILE A 37 -2.30 2.42 -15.30
C ILE A 37 -3.04 1.91 -16.54
N ILE A 38 -4.03 1.03 -16.38
CA ILE A 38 -4.78 0.42 -17.49
C ILE A 38 -5.57 1.47 -18.26
N ARG A 39 -6.13 2.47 -17.58
CA ARG A 39 -6.85 3.56 -18.23
C ARG A 39 -5.95 4.34 -19.22
N ILE A 40 -4.69 4.55 -18.87
CA ILE A 40 -3.72 5.26 -19.73
C ILE A 40 -3.16 4.33 -20.81
N ASP A 41 -2.77 3.12 -20.42
CA ASP A 41 -2.17 2.11 -21.29
C ASP A 41 -3.01 0.83 -21.26
N SER A 42 -4.03 0.82 -22.11
CA SER A 42 -5.00 -0.28 -22.27
C SER A 42 -4.39 -1.58 -22.82
N ALA A 43 -3.11 -1.57 -23.23
CA ALA A 43 -2.40 -2.80 -23.58
C ALA A 43 -2.02 -3.63 -22.35
N ASN A 44 -2.11 -3.07 -21.14
CA ASN A 44 -1.93 -3.82 -19.91
C ASN A 44 -3.21 -4.54 -19.50
N ASP A 45 -3.05 -5.75 -18.97
CA ASP A 45 -4.14 -6.54 -18.41
C ASP A 45 -4.16 -6.45 -16.87
N TRP A 46 -5.36 -6.31 -16.31
CA TRP A 46 -5.56 -6.29 -14.86
C TRP A 46 -5.07 -7.57 -14.20
N TYR A 47 -5.34 -8.74 -14.81
CA TYR A 47 -4.90 -10.02 -14.27
C TYR A 47 -3.37 -10.12 -14.20
N GLU A 48 -2.67 -9.67 -15.24
CA GLU A 48 -1.20 -9.63 -15.22
C GLU A 48 -0.62 -8.65 -14.20
N LEU A 49 -1.28 -7.50 -14.01
CA LEU A 49 -0.79 -6.46 -13.09
C LEU A 49 -1.06 -6.79 -11.63
N ILE A 50 -2.21 -7.39 -11.30
CA ILE A 50 -2.55 -7.75 -9.91
C ILE A 50 -1.67 -8.90 -9.39
N ASP A 51 -1.24 -9.81 -10.27
CA ASP A 51 -0.33 -10.92 -9.94
C ASP A 51 1.10 -10.46 -9.65
N LYS A 52 1.45 -9.24 -10.05
CA LYS A 52 2.77 -8.68 -9.74
C LYS A 52 2.84 -8.28 -8.27
N VAL A 53 3.98 -8.56 -7.64
CA VAL A 53 4.34 -7.89 -6.40
C VAL A 53 4.31 -6.39 -6.65
N SER A 54 3.61 -5.63 -5.81
CA SER A 54 3.33 -4.20 -6.00
C SER A 54 4.57 -3.36 -6.38
N GLY A 55 5.74 -3.67 -5.82
CA GLY A 55 6.99 -2.97 -6.18
C GLY A 55 7.44 -3.13 -7.64
N LYS A 56 6.95 -4.15 -8.36
CA LYS A 56 7.18 -4.34 -9.80
C LYS A 56 6.27 -3.48 -10.68
N LEU A 57 5.33 -2.74 -10.09
CA LEU A 57 4.52 -1.77 -10.83
C LEU A 57 5.26 -0.47 -11.11
N ARG A 58 6.42 -0.23 -10.46
CA ARG A 58 7.20 1.01 -10.61
C ARG A 58 7.42 1.40 -12.07
N ASP A 59 7.94 0.48 -12.87
CA ASP A 59 8.25 0.76 -14.28
C ASP A 59 6.99 1.19 -15.04
N LYS A 60 5.85 0.53 -14.77
CA LYS A 60 4.56 0.86 -15.39
C LYS A 60 4.04 2.21 -14.94
N ILE A 61 4.13 2.53 -13.65
CA ILE A 61 3.76 3.84 -13.11
C ILE A 61 4.60 4.93 -13.76
N SER A 62 5.92 4.72 -13.84
CA SER A 62 6.85 5.66 -14.45
C SER A 62 6.51 5.95 -15.91
N THR A 63 6.26 4.89 -16.70
CA THR A 63 5.94 5.03 -18.13
C THR A 63 4.51 5.51 -18.42
N THR A 64 3.63 5.56 -17.41
CA THR A 64 2.23 5.99 -17.57
C THR A 64 1.97 7.25 -16.78
N ILE A 65 1.71 7.13 -15.48
CA ILE A 65 1.31 8.22 -14.61
C ILE A 65 2.39 9.29 -14.53
N SER A 66 3.65 8.94 -14.22
CA SER A 66 4.70 9.94 -14.00
C SER A 66 5.02 10.77 -15.26
N ILE A 67 5.08 10.10 -16.42
CA ILE A 67 5.27 10.79 -17.71
C ILE A 67 4.09 11.71 -18.02
N ASN A 68 2.84 11.27 -17.81
CA ASN A 68 1.66 12.06 -18.13
C ASN A 68 1.41 13.22 -17.14
N SER A 69 1.73 13.05 -15.86
CA SER A 69 1.59 14.09 -14.84
C SER A 69 2.76 15.09 -14.85
N GLY A 70 3.90 14.72 -15.42
CA GLY A 70 5.12 15.51 -15.40
C GLY A 70 5.81 15.58 -14.02
N ASN A 71 5.45 14.71 -13.08
CA ASN A 71 6.06 14.60 -11.74
C ASN A 71 6.06 13.15 -11.23
N THR A 72 6.79 12.89 -10.15
CA THR A 72 6.96 11.54 -9.57
C THR A 72 6.24 11.35 -8.24
N ASP A 73 5.42 12.31 -7.78
CA ASP A 73 4.84 12.30 -6.42
C ASP A 73 4.04 11.02 -6.13
N ILE A 74 3.22 10.59 -7.10
CA ILE A 74 2.44 9.35 -7.00
C ILE A 74 3.35 8.10 -6.99
N GLU A 75 4.39 8.09 -7.82
CA GLU A 75 5.35 6.98 -7.90
C GLU A 75 6.13 6.84 -6.58
N ASP A 76 6.70 7.94 -6.11
CA ASP A 76 7.54 7.99 -4.92
C ASP A 76 6.75 7.59 -3.67
N LEU A 77 5.54 8.15 -3.49
CA LEU A 77 4.66 7.80 -2.37
C LEU A 77 4.20 6.33 -2.44
N PHE A 78 3.85 5.83 -3.64
CA PHE A 78 3.48 4.43 -3.80
C PHE A 78 4.64 3.49 -3.43
N MET A 79 5.87 3.82 -3.85
CA MET A 79 7.04 3.01 -3.53
C MET A 79 7.35 3.03 -2.03
N GLU A 80 7.22 4.18 -1.37
CA GLU A 80 7.35 4.28 0.09
C GLU A 80 6.31 3.38 0.80
N ILE A 81 5.04 3.45 0.39
CA ILE A 81 3.97 2.60 0.92
C ILE A 81 4.30 1.12 0.69
N VAL A 82 4.77 0.74 -0.50
CA VAL A 82 5.16 -0.66 -0.77
C VAL A 82 6.28 -1.11 0.16
N GLU A 83 7.27 -0.27 0.45
CA GLU A 83 8.33 -0.59 1.40
C GLU A 83 7.79 -0.80 2.82
N MET A 84 6.90 0.07 3.28
CA MET A 84 6.24 -0.07 4.58
C MET A 84 5.39 -1.35 4.64
N ARG A 85 4.61 -1.64 3.59
CA ARG A 85 3.82 -2.87 3.48
C ARG A 85 4.72 -4.09 3.56
N ASN A 86 5.86 -4.08 2.89
CA ASN A 86 6.82 -5.18 2.95
C ASN A 86 7.37 -5.38 4.37
N ARG A 87 7.55 -4.31 5.15
CA ARG A 87 7.94 -4.44 6.57
C ARG A 87 6.83 -5.11 7.40
N ILE A 88 5.57 -4.78 7.15
CA ILE A 88 4.39 -5.39 7.80
C ILE A 88 4.25 -6.86 7.45
N ILE A 89 4.32 -7.21 6.16
CA ILE A 89 4.12 -8.59 5.69
C ILE A 89 5.29 -9.50 6.09
N HIS A 90 6.53 -9.00 6.05
CA HIS A 90 7.71 -9.76 6.46
C HIS A 90 8.05 -9.61 7.95
N SER A 91 7.09 -9.17 8.75
CA SER A 91 7.24 -9.09 10.19
C SER A 91 7.21 -10.47 10.84
N PHE A 92 7.63 -10.53 12.10
CA PHE A 92 7.58 -11.68 12.96
C PHE A 92 7.02 -11.27 14.32
N GLN A 93 6.33 -12.20 14.99
CA GLN A 93 5.69 -11.91 16.26
C GLN A 93 6.69 -12.01 17.42
N ILE A 94 6.61 -11.07 18.35
CA ILE A 94 7.41 -11.04 19.58
C ILE A 94 6.53 -10.74 20.80
N THR A 95 7.07 -10.98 21.99
CA THR A 95 6.61 -10.36 23.23
C THR A 95 7.37 -9.07 23.43
N SER A 96 6.67 -7.93 23.43
CA SER A 96 7.27 -6.61 23.69
C SER A 96 7.82 -6.53 25.12
N PRO A 97 8.66 -5.52 25.43
CA PRO A 97 9.10 -5.25 26.80
C PRO A 97 7.95 -5.00 27.79
N SER A 98 6.78 -4.57 27.32
CA SER A 98 5.56 -4.42 28.15
C SER A 98 4.83 -5.74 28.41
N GLY A 99 5.31 -6.87 27.85
CA GLY A 99 4.69 -8.18 27.98
C GLY A 99 3.55 -8.46 26.98
N GLU A 100 3.27 -7.52 26.09
CA GLU A 100 2.22 -7.66 25.07
C GLU A 100 2.74 -8.37 23.81
N GLN A 101 1.87 -9.07 23.09
CA GLN A 101 2.25 -9.59 21.78
C GLN A 101 2.15 -8.47 20.74
N VAL A 102 3.19 -8.32 19.92
CA VAL A 102 3.24 -7.34 18.83
C VAL A 102 4.02 -7.92 17.65
N LEU A 103 3.96 -7.24 16.50
CA LEU A 103 4.82 -7.54 15.37
C LEU A 103 6.11 -6.72 15.47
N ALA A 104 7.24 -7.35 15.18
CA ALA A 104 8.51 -6.70 14.94
C ALA A 104 9.02 -7.03 13.54
N THR A 105 9.90 -6.19 13.04
CA THR A 105 10.50 -6.35 11.73
C THR A 105 11.94 -5.88 11.79
N LYS A 106 12.59 -5.81 10.64
CA LYS A 106 13.90 -5.20 10.51
C LYS A 106 14.02 -4.39 9.23
N THR A 107 14.92 -3.42 9.23
CA THR A 107 15.40 -2.82 7.98
C THR A 107 16.07 -3.88 7.10
N SER A 108 16.24 -3.56 5.82
CA SER A 108 16.88 -4.49 4.90
C SER A 108 18.37 -4.68 5.24
N LYS A 109 19.03 -5.68 4.65
CA LYS A 109 20.45 -5.96 4.93
C LYS A 109 21.35 -4.79 4.57
N LYS A 110 21.07 -4.09 3.47
CA LYS A 110 21.80 -2.90 3.04
C LYS A 110 21.62 -1.72 4.00
N ASP A 111 20.53 -1.71 4.76
CA ASP A 111 20.16 -0.63 5.69
C ASP A 111 20.46 -1.01 7.16
N GLY A 112 21.38 -1.94 7.37
CA GLY A 112 21.92 -2.27 8.69
C GLY A 112 21.17 -3.35 9.50
N ASN A 113 20.08 -3.95 8.99
CA ASN A 113 19.27 -4.95 9.72
C ASN A 113 18.76 -4.49 11.10
N ILE A 114 18.48 -3.20 11.24
CA ILE A 114 18.01 -2.62 12.50
C ILE A 114 16.60 -3.18 12.78
N GLN A 115 16.43 -3.83 13.92
CA GLN A 115 15.14 -4.37 14.35
C GLN A 115 14.31 -3.30 15.05
N PHE A 116 13.01 -3.30 14.79
CA PHE A 116 12.06 -2.40 15.44
C PHE A 116 10.67 -3.01 15.50
N GLU A 117 9.87 -2.55 16.46
CA GLU A 117 8.47 -2.93 16.60
C GLU A 117 7.61 -2.19 15.58
N ILE A 118 6.66 -2.90 14.98
CA ILE A 118 5.58 -2.29 14.20
C ILE A 118 4.55 -1.79 15.20
N THR A 119 4.65 -0.52 15.55
CA THR A 119 3.77 0.11 16.53
C THR A 119 2.41 0.45 15.93
N GLU A 120 1.42 0.76 16.79
CA GLU A 120 0.16 1.35 16.32
C GLU A 120 0.39 2.65 15.52
N THR A 121 1.36 3.46 15.92
CA THR A 121 1.75 4.68 15.19
C THR A 121 2.25 4.38 13.79
N TYR A 122 3.09 3.35 13.62
CA TYR A 122 3.56 2.91 12.31
C TYR A 122 2.41 2.49 11.39
N LEU A 123 1.44 1.73 11.93
CA LEU A 123 0.25 1.30 11.18
C LEU A 123 -0.65 2.49 10.82
N MET A 124 -0.84 3.45 11.73
CA MET A 124 -1.60 4.67 11.46
C MET A 124 -0.94 5.55 10.41
N GLU A 125 0.38 5.71 10.46
CA GLU A 125 1.15 6.43 9.43
C GLU A 125 1.00 5.77 8.06
N PHE A 126 1.11 4.43 8.01
CA PHE A 126 0.88 3.66 6.80
C PHE A 126 -0.52 3.89 6.22
N ILE A 127 -1.56 3.87 7.06
CA ILE A 127 -2.94 4.15 6.65
C ILE A 127 -3.07 5.58 6.11
N LYS A 128 -2.47 6.56 6.80
CA LYS A 128 -2.52 7.97 6.38
C LYS A 128 -1.83 8.20 5.03
N LYS A 129 -0.68 7.57 4.79
CA LYS A 129 0.01 7.62 3.49
C LYS A 129 -0.84 7.00 2.38
N ASN A 130 -1.56 5.91 2.68
CA ASN A 130 -2.52 5.35 1.75
C ASN A 130 -3.67 6.33 1.45
N GLU A 131 -4.22 7.02 2.44
CA GLU A 131 -5.24 8.07 2.21
C GLU A 131 -4.70 9.20 1.30
N GLU A 132 -3.47 9.64 1.54
CA GLU A 132 -2.79 10.65 0.73
C GLU A 132 -2.61 10.17 -0.73
N LEU A 133 -2.14 8.94 -0.93
CA LEU A 133 -2.02 8.34 -2.25
C LEU A 133 -3.38 8.27 -2.96
N SER A 134 -4.43 7.85 -2.25
CA SER A 134 -5.79 7.80 -2.80
C SER A 134 -6.25 9.18 -3.29
N THR A 135 -6.00 10.22 -2.48
CA THR A 135 -6.31 11.61 -2.82
C THR A 135 -5.57 12.07 -4.08
N LEU A 136 -4.28 11.74 -4.21
CA LEU A 136 -3.48 12.06 -5.40
C LEU A 136 -4.00 11.32 -6.64
N LEU A 137 -4.32 10.03 -6.53
CA LEU A 137 -4.87 9.23 -7.63
C LEU A 137 -6.24 9.75 -8.08
N HIS A 138 -7.12 10.14 -7.16
CA HIS A 138 -8.41 10.75 -7.50
C HIS A 138 -8.23 12.10 -8.20
N SER A 139 -7.30 12.92 -7.72
CA SER A 139 -6.99 14.23 -8.33
C SER A 139 -6.43 14.06 -9.74
N TYR A 140 -5.51 13.11 -9.93
CA TYR A 140 -4.96 12.74 -11.22
C TYR A 140 -6.05 12.21 -12.18
N ARG A 141 -6.92 11.31 -11.71
CA ARG A 141 -8.05 10.79 -12.51
C ARG A 141 -8.99 11.90 -12.98
N GLY A 142 -9.28 12.87 -12.11
CA GLY A 142 -10.12 14.03 -12.42
C GLY A 142 -9.44 15.09 -13.29
N PHE A 143 -8.10 15.17 -13.29
CA PHE A 143 -7.34 16.02 -14.21
C PHE A 143 -7.36 15.46 -15.63
N ASP A 144 -7.09 14.17 -15.81
CA ASP A 144 -7.14 13.52 -17.13
C ASP A 144 -8.53 13.59 -17.76
N ALA A 145 -9.59 13.41 -16.98
CA ALA A 145 -10.97 13.52 -17.46
C ALA A 145 -11.34 14.92 -17.98
N LYS A 146 -10.55 15.96 -17.65
CA LYS A 146 -10.70 17.32 -18.20
C LYS A 146 -9.85 17.55 -19.46
N LEU A 147 -8.79 16.76 -19.66
CA LEU A 147 -7.98 16.77 -20.88
C LEU A 147 -8.65 15.96 -21.99
N GLU A 148 -9.43 14.94 -21.65
CA GLU A 148 -10.35 14.27 -22.56
C GLU A 148 -11.61 15.13 -22.75
N ASN A 149 -11.89 15.56 -23.98
CA ASN A 149 -13.12 16.28 -24.36
C ASN A 149 -14.36 15.51 -23.83
N PRO A 150 -15.41 16.17 -23.28
CA PRO A 150 -16.46 15.50 -22.51
C PRO A 150 -17.48 14.81 -23.44
N LYS A 151 -17.08 13.70 -24.06
CA LYS A 151 -17.96 12.82 -24.84
C LYS A 151 -17.47 11.37 -24.77
N SER A 152 -17.45 10.77 -23.60
CA SER A 152 -17.70 9.32 -23.49
C SER A 152 -18.24 8.99 -22.10
N PRO A 153 -19.25 8.09 -21.99
CA PRO A 153 -19.89 7.80 -20.72
C PRO A 153 -19.02 6.85 -19.88
N SER A 154 -19.00 7.12 -18.59
CA SER A 154 -18.46 6.24 -17.55
C SER A 154 -19.10 4.85 -17.64
N HIS A 155 -18.28 3.82 -17.85
CA HIS A 155 -18.63 2.46 -17.48
C HIS A 155 -17.71 2.00 -16.36
N PHE A 156 -18.35 1.86 -15.19
CA PHE A 156 -17.93 1.20 -13.95
C PHE A 156 -16.62 1.66 -13.30
#